data_AF-Q01XB6-F1
#
_entry.id   AF-Q01XB6-F1
#
_cell.length_a   1.000
_cell.length_b   1.000
_cell.length_c   1.000
_cell.angle_alpha   90.00
_cell.angle_beta   90.00
_cell.angle_gamma   90.00
#
_symmetry.space_group_name_H-M   'P 1'
#
loop_
_entity.id
_entity.type
_entity.pdbx_description
1 polymer ?
#
loop_
_entity_poly.entity_id
_entity_poly.type
_entity_poly.pdbx_seq_one_letter_code
_entity_poly.pdbx_strand_id
1 'polypeptide(L)'
;MAKILLLGLDSPIADDLIKVLQQLGQSVQTAALGSGALDSGDVNLVFAGSGDLCAIRRSRPDLPVVVVSRLPEVSAWLDALEQGAADYCGAPFERKQVSWVLNSSLPAFPTAA
;
A
#
# COMPACT_ATOMS: atom_id res chain seq x y z
N MET A 1 -2.79 2.42 -15.67
CA MET A 1 -3.45 1.72 -14.54
C MET A 1 -2.33 1.31 -13.60
N ALA A 2 -2.39 1.67 -12.31
CA ALA A 2 -1.34 1.27 -11.38
C ALA A 2 -1.61 -0.14 -10.87
N LYS A 3 -0.55 -0.94 -10.73
CA LYS A 3 -0.62 -2.23 -10.06
C LYS A 3 -0.30 -2.08 -8.59
N ILE A 4 -1.23 -2.54 -7.79
CA ILE A 4 -1.21 -2.45 -6.34
C ILE A 4 -1.11 -3.87 -5.78
N LEU A 5 -0.12 -4.09 -4.91
CA LEU A 5 0.08 -5.36 -4.24
C LEU A 5 -0.27 -5.23 -2.76
N LEU A 6 -1.18 -6.06 -2.28
CA LEU A 6 -1.48 -6.23 -0.85
C LEU A 6 -0.64 -7.38 -0.32
N LEU A 7 0.28 -7.09 0.60
CA LEU A 7 1.19 -8.08 1.16
C LEU A 7 0.88 -8.34 2.64
N GLY A 8 0.60 -9.60 2.99
CA GLY A 8 0.47 -10.01 4.39
C GLY A 8 -0.70 -9.39 5.16
N LEU A 9 -1.69 -8.82 4.45
CA LEU A 9 -2.85 -8.19 5.07
C LEU A 9 -3.92 -9.23 5.45
N ASP A 10 -4.62 -8.95 6.55
CA ASP A 10 -5.75 -9.77 7.03
C ASP A 10 -6.84 -9.85 5.97
N SER A 11 -7.40 -11.04 5.73
CA SER A 11 -8.42 -11.28 4.69
C SER A 11 -9.56 -10.25 4.65
N PRO A 12 -10.20 -9.86 5.78
CA PRO A 12 -11.28 -8.86 5.75
C PRO A 12 -10.79 -7.45 5.38
N ILE A 13 -9.58 -7.07 5.79
CA ILE A 13 -8.97 -5.78 5.45
C ILE A 13 -8.65 -5.74 3.96
N ALA A 14 -7.98 -6.80 3.49
CA ALA A 14 -7.57 -6.92 2.10
C ALA A 14 -8.79 -6.89 1.18
N ASP A 15 -9.85 -7.64 1.50
CA ASP A 15 -11.08 -7.69 0.70
C ASP A 15 -11.76 -6.32 0.59
N ASP A 16 -11.82 -5.56 1.70
CA ASP A 16 -12.40 -4.22 1.70
C ASP A 16 -11.57 -3.25 0.84
N LEU A 17 -10.24 -3.27 0.99
CA LEU A 17 -9.35 -2.44 0.19
C LEU A 17 -9.41 -2.81 -1.29
N ILE A 18 -9.46 -4.11 -1.64
CA ILE A 18 -9.60 -4.60 -3.00
C ILE A 18 -10.88 -4.04 -3.63
N LYS A 19 -12.01 -4.12 -2.94
CA LYS A 19 -13.29 -3.58 -3.43
C LYS A 19 -13.18 -2.10 -3.75
N VAL A 20 -12.59 -1.31 -2.83
CA VAL A 20 -12.42 0.13 -3.00
C VAL A 20 -11.48 0.44 -4.18
N LEU A 21 -10.35 -0.24 -4.26
CA LEU A 21 -9.35 -0.06 -5.32
C LEU A 21 -9.84 -0.49 -6.70
N GLN A 22 -10.61 -1.59 -6.77
CA GLN A 22 -11.28 -2.03 -8.01
C GLN A 22 -12.33 -1.01 -8.46
N GLN A 23 -13.07 -0.39 -7.53
CA GLN A 23 -14.00 0.70 -7.85
C GLN A 23 -13.29 1.95 -8.37
N LEU A 24 -12.02 2.15 -8.01
CA LEU A 24 -11.15 3.21 -8.55
C LEU A 24 -10.47 2.81 -9.88
N GLY A 25 -10.74 1.60 -10.41
CA GLY A 25 -10.19 1.10 -11.66
C GLY A 25 -8.70 0.70 -11.58
N GLN A 26 -8.18 0.45 -10.38
CA GLN A 26 -6.80 -0.02 -10.19
C GLN A 26 -6.71 -1.54 -10.25
N SER A 27 -5.55 -2.07 -10.65
CA SER A 27 -5.28 -3.50 -10.64
C SER A 27 -4.71 -3.90 -9.30
N VAL A 28 -5.38 -4.82 -8.62
CA VAL A 28 -5.06 -5.19 -7.24
C VAL A 28 -4.72 -6.67 -7.17
N GLN A 29 -3.60 -7.00 -6.52
CA GLN A 29 -3.17 -8.37 -6.29
C GLN A 29 -2.91 -8.59 -4.80
N THR A 30 -3.28 -9.75 -4.28
CA THR A 30 -2.95 -10.16 -2.91
C THR A 30 -1.83 -11.19 -2.94
N ALA A 31 -0.88 -11.07 -2.01
CA ALA A 31 0.17 -12.04 -1.82
C ALA A 31 0.53 -12.19 -0.34
N ALA A 32 0.99 -13.38 0.03
CA ALA A 32 1.57 -13.60 1.34
C ALA A 32 3.02 -13.09 1.38
N LEU A 33 3.48 -12.71 2.58
CA LEU A 33 4.89 -12.39 2.81
C LEU A 33 5.76 -13.57 2.36
N GLY A 34 6.85 -13.30 1.63
CA GLY A 34 7.77 -14.33 1.15
C GLY A 34 7.31 -15.12 -0.09
N SER A 35 6.12 -14.82 -0.64
CA SER A 35 5.64 -15.47 -1.88
C SER A 35 6.37 -15.02 -3.15
N GLY A 36 7.37 -14.14 -3.05
CA GLY A 36 8.10 -13.59 -4.21
C GLY A 36 7.33 -12.53 -4.99
N ALA A 37 6.14 -12.10 -4.54
CA ALA A 37 5.31 -11.15 -5.28
C ALA A 37 5.97 -9.76 -5.49
N LEU A 38 6.94 -9.38 -4.65
CA LEU A 38 7.74 -8.16 -4.81
C LEU A 38 8.72 -8.22 -6.00
N ASP A 39 9.02 -9.42 -6.49
CA ASP A 39 9.87 -9.69 -7.67
C ASP A 39 9.12 -9.42 -8.98
N SER A 40 7.79 -9.38 -8.95
CA SER A 40 7.00 -8.90 -10.09
C SER A 40 7.28 -7.40 -10.27
N GLY A 41 8.27 -7.08 -11.11
CA GLY A 41 8.77 -5.71 -11.35
C GLY A 41 7.73 -4.71 -11.88
N ASP A 42 6.50 -5.14 -12.11
CA ASP A 42 5.39 -4.32 -12.57
C ASP A 42 4.53 -3.72 -11.43
N VAL A 43 4.84 -4.01 -10.16
CA VAL A 43 4.14 -3.41 -9.02
C VAL A 43 4.55 -1.94 -8.87
N ASN A 44 3.56 -1.04 -8.78
CA ASN A 44 3.77 0.40 -8.56
C ASN A 44 3.65 0.81 -7.10
N LEU A 45 2.84 0.10 -6.32
CA LEU A 45 2.53 0.44 -4.93
C LEU A 45 2.26 -0.83 -4.13
N VAL A 46 2.71 -0.87 -2.87
CA VAL A 46 2.46 -1.99 -1.96
C VAL A 46 1.68 -1.52 -0.75
N PHE A 47 0.63 -2.23 -0.37
CA PHE A 47 -0.05 -2.08 0.91
C PHE A 47 0.36 -3.24 1.82
N ALA A 48 0.89 -2.94 3.00
CA ALA A 48 1.37 -3.96 3.93
C ALA A 48 1.15 -3.54 5.39
N GLY A 49 1.29 -4.48 6.33
CA GLY A 49 1.32 -4.15 7.75
C GLY A 49 2.63 -3.44 8.14
N SER A 50 2.64 -2.76 9.29
CA SER A 50 3.85 -2.09 9.82
C SER A 50 5.02 -3.05 10.06
N GLY A 51 4.74 -4.31 10.39
CA GLY A 51 5.76 -5.34 10.58
C GLY A 51 6.50 -5.76 9.31
N ASP A 52 5.86 -5.62 8.15
CA ASP A 52 6.40 -6.11 6.87
C ASP A 52 7.10 -5.01 6.05
N LEU A 53 6.87 -3.74 6.42
CA LEU A 53 7.45 -2.56 5.76
C LEU A 53 8.98 -2.64 5.62
N CYS A 54 9.67 -2.98 6.70
CA CYS A 54 11.13 -3.07 6.72
C CYS A 54 11.65 -4.15 5.74
N ALA A 55 10.98 -5.30 5.65
CA ALA A 55 11.35 -6.37 4.72
C ALA A 55 11.14 -5.97 3.25
N ILE A 56 10.04 -5.27 2.97
CA ILE A 56 9.71 -4.76 1.63
C ILE A 56 10.73 -3.68 1.22
N ARG A 57 10.98 -2.67 2.07
CA ARG A 57 11.96 -1.61 1.78
C ARG A 57 13.38 -2.15 1.62
N ARG A 58 13.76 -3.18 2.39
CA ARG A 58 15.08 -3.81 2.23
C ARG A 58 15.23 -4.49 0.86
N SER A 59 14.15 -5.08 0.35
CA SER A 59 14.16 -5.72 -0.98
C SER A 59 14.03 -4.70 -2.11
N ARG A 60 13.13 -3.73 -1.98
CA ARG A 60 12.75 -2.74 -3.00
C ARG A 60 12.57 -1.36 -2.35
N PRO A 61 13.66 -0.62 -2.08
CA PRO A 61 13.59 0.68 -1.40
C PRO A 61 12.94 1.78 -2.24
N ASP A 62 12.93 1.60 -3.58
CA ASP A 62 12.33 2.51 -4.55
C ASP A 62 10.80 2.40 -4.65
N LEU A 63 10.22 1.34 -4.07
CA LEU A 63 8.80 1.08 -4.20
C LEU A 63 8.04 1.75 -3.04
N PRO A 64 7.04 2.61 -3.30
CA PRO A 64 6.24 3.20 -2.25
C PRO A 64 5.43 2.11 -1.53
N VAL A 65 5.52 2.11 -0.20
CA VAL A 65 4.81 1.17 0.67
C VAL A 65 3.85 1.95 1.55
N VAL A 66 2.56 1.63 1.49
CA VAL A 66 1.53 2.19 2.35
C VAL A 66 1.25 1.21 3.47
N VAL A 67 1.38 1.68 4.71
CA VAL A 67 1.07 0.85 5.87
C VAL A 67 -0.42 0.84 6.14
N VAL A 68 -0.99 -0.34 6.33
CA VAL A 68 -2.42 -0.52 6.62
C VAL A 68 -2.62 -1.03 8.04
N SER A 69 -3.55 -0.42 8.76
CA SER A 69 -3.94 -0.88 10.10
C SER A 69 -5.45 -0.78 10.33
N ARG A 70 -5.99 -1.65 11.17
CA ARG A 70 -7.40 -1.58 11.62
C ARG A 70 -7.61 -0.58 12.74
N LEU A 71 -6.57 -0.30 13.52
CA LEU A 71 -6.63 0.59 14.66
C LEU A 71 -5.90 1.87 14.28
N PRO A 72 -6.56 3.05 14.35
CA PRO A 72 -5.90 4.33 14.14
C PRO A 72 -5.02 4.65 15.34
N GLU A 73 -3.87 3.98 15.43
CA GLU A 73 -2.85 4.25 16.45
C GLU A 73 -1.82 5.24 15.91
N VAL A 74 -1.72 6.39 16.57
CA VAL A 74 -0.77 7.46 16.21
C VAL A 74 0.67 6.95 16.27
N SER A 75 1.00 6.09 17.24
CA SER A 75 2.33 5.49 17.37
C SER A 75 2.67 4.60 16.18
N ALA A 76 1.73 3.78 15.72
CA ALA A 76 1.94 2.91 14.56
C ALA A 76 2.06 3.73 13.26
N TRP A 77 1.33 4.83 13.17
CA TRP A 77 1.46 5.78 12.07
C TRP A 77 2.83 6.47 12.03
N LEU A 78 3.28 7.02 13.16
CA LEU A 78 4.60 7.64 13.28
C LEU A 78 5.72 6.65 12.97
N ASP A 79 5.65 5.45 13.56
CA ASP A 79 6.64 4.40 13.36
C ASP A 79 6.71 3.97 11.88
N ALA A 80 5.56 3.85 11.21
CA ALA A 80 5.52 3.59 9.76
C ALA A 80 6.21 4.69 8.95
N LEU A 81 5.98 5.97 9.26
CA LEU A 81 6.63 7.09 8.58
C LEU A 81 8.14 7.16 8.88
N GLU A 82 8.57 6.88 10.11
CA GLU A 82 9.98 6.82 10.48
C GLU A 82 10.72 5.66 9.79
N GLN A 83 10.02 4.53 9.61
CA GLN A 83 10.47 3.43 8.77
C GLN A 83 10.44 3.75 7.26
N GLY A 84 9.89 4.91 6.88
CA GLY A 84 9.76 5.46 5.53
C GLY A 84 8.73 4.76 4.67
N ALA A 85 7.57 4.46 5.27
CA ALA A 85 6.33 4.29 4.52
C ALA A 85 6.03 5.55 3.70
N ALA A 86 5.47 5.34 2.50
CA ALA A 86 5.00 6.43 1.67
C ALA A 86 3.75 7.10 2.27
N ASP A 87 2.86 6.30 2.87
CA ASP A 87 1.64 6.77 3.50
C ASP A 87 1.08 5.73 4.48
N TYR A 88 -0.01 6.05 5.17
CA TYR A 88 -0.67 5.19 6.12
C TYR A 88 -2.20 5.22 5.94
N CYS A 89 -2.80 4.04 5.86
CA CYS A 89 -4.22 3.87 5.67
C CYS A 89 -4.83 3.11 6.85
N GLY A 90 -5.58 3.84 7.68
CA GLY A 90 -6.34 3.27 8.78
C GLY A 90 -7.77 2.94 8.34
N ALA A 91 -8.31 1.80 8.80
CA ALA A 91 -9.74 1.52 8.66
C ALA A 91 -10.57 2.52 9.48
N PRO A 92 -11.76 2.94 9.01
CA PRO A 92 -12.49 2.45 7.82
C PRO A 92 -11.92 2.96 6.48
N PHE A 93 -11.83 2.08 5.47
CA PHE A 93 -11.25 2.40 4.16
C PHE A 93 -12.23 3.15 3.27
N GLU A 94 -12.25 4.48 3.38
CA GLU A 94 -13.09 5.29 2.51
C GLU A 94 -12.45 5.48 1.13
N ARG A 95 -13.26 5.40 0.06
CA ARG A 95 -12.82 5.67 -1.33
C ARG A 95 -12.03 6.96 -1.46
N LYS A 96 -12.45 8.03 -0.78
CA LYS A 96 -11.77 9.33 -0.85
C LYS A 96 -10.37 9.27 -0.25
N GLN A 97 -10.23 8.62 0.92
CA GLN A 97 -8.94 8.45 1.58
C GLN A 97 -8.01 7.60 0.73
N VAL A 98 -8.48 6.44 0.26
CA VAL A 98 -7.66 5.55 -0.58
C VAL A 98 -7.26 6.25 -1.89
N SER A 99 -8.17 6.96 -2.54
CA SER A 99 -7.86 7.73 -3.75
C SER A 99 -6.80 8.81 -3.50
N TRP A 100 -6.88 9.50 -2.35
CA TRP A 100 -5.87 10.48 -1.96
C TRP A 100 -4.50 9.83 -1.70
N VAL A 101 -4.46 8.73 -0.94
CA VAL A 101 -3.23 7.97 -0.67
C VAL A 101 -2.59 7.47 -1.96
N LEU A 102 -3.39 6.96 -2.90
CA LEU A 102 -2.91 6.55 -4.22
C LEU A 102 -2.29 7.70 -4.98
N ASN A 103 -2.96 8.85 -5.02
CA ASN A 103 -2.48 10.01 -5.78
C ASN A 103 -1.25 10.69 -5.13
N SER A 104 -1.13 10.57 -3.80
CA SER A 104 0.04 11.03 -3.04
C SER A 104 1.23 10.09 -3.21
N SER A 105 0.99 8.78 -3.18
CA SER A 105 2.04 7.75 -3.19
C SER A 105 2.51 7.36 -4.58
N LEU A 106 1.63 7.43 -5.59
CA LEU A 106 2.03 7.25 -6.97
C LEU A 106 2.66 8.57 -7.42
N PRO A 107 3.94 8.59 -7.81
CA PRO A 107 4.52 9.78 -8.38
C PRO A 107 3.64 10.17 -9.57
N ALA A 108 3.12 11.40 -9.54
CA ALA A 108 2.36 11.96 -10.63
C ALA A 108 3.08 11.59 -11.92
N PHE A 109 2.40 10.91 -12.84
CA PHE A 109 2.88 10.79 -14.21
C PHE A 109 3.40 12.17 -14.60
N PRO A 110 4.65 12.32 -15.07
CA PRO A 110 5.16 13.63 -15.41
C PRO A 110 4.17 14.26 -16.38
N THR A 111 3.48 15.31 -15.92
CA THR A 111 2.81 16.26 -16.79
C THR A 111 3.96 16.82 -17.62
N ALA A 112 4.10 16.29 -18.83
CA ALA A 112 4.93 16.88 -19.85
C ALA A 112 4.38 18.30 -20.08
N ALA A 113 5.17 19.29 -19.69
CA ALA A 113 5.00 20.68 -20.08
C ALA A 113 5.70 20.93 -21.42
#